data_AF-A0A5M9NTX1-F1
#
_entry.id   AF-A0A5M9NTX1-F1
#
_cell.length_a   1.000
_cell.length_b   1.000
_cell.length_c   1.000
_cell.angle_alpha   90.00
_cell.angle_beta   90.00
_cell.angle_gamma   90.00
#
_symmetry.space_group_name_H-M   'P 1'
#
loop_
_entity.id
_entity.type
_entity.pdbx_description
1 polymer ?
#
loop_
_entity_poly.entity_id
_entity_poly.type
_entity_poly.pdbx_seq_one_letter_code
_entity_poly.pdbx_strand_id
1 'polypeptide(L)'
;MWEKVKSLIGSAAPLVGTLIGGPAGGAVGGLVANALDVENTPEAIEQALVNDTEALFKLRQLEKEHEQELKRLSIEEGRLALEAKRANLADTQHAREQHKDHWMPSLLALLLCAMVAGMFAALFFGEPSKEYAQVLIMISGTVLGAFGTGVAFWLGSSKGSADKSKKLNLQGG
;
A
#
# COMPACT_ATOMS: atom_id res chain seq x y z
N MET A 1 -20.12 0.05 -7.76
CA MET A 1 -20.85 0.73 -8.84
C MET A 1 -19.95 1.56 -9.73
N TRP A 2 -19.17 2.50 -9.18
CA TRP A 2 -18.43 3.51 -9.96
C TRP A 2 -17.38 3.00 -10.96
N GLU A 3 -16.86 1.77 -10.82
CA GLU A 3 -15.82 1.22 -11.70
C GLU A 3 -16.26 1.07 -13.17
N LYS A 4 -17.53 0.72 -13.43
CA LYS A 4 -18.05 0.61 -14.80
C LYS A 4 -18.24 1.99 -15.44
N VAL A 5 -18.83 2.91 -14.70
CA VAL A 5 -18.98 4.33 -15.08
C VAL A 5 -17.62 4.95 -15.37
N LYS A 6 -16.63 4.71 -14.49
CA LYS A 6 -15.24 5.14 -14.67
C LYS A 6 -14.59 4.58 -15.93
N SER A 7 -14.82 3.31 -16.26
CA SER A 7 -14.28 2.69 -17.48
C SER A 7 -14.90 3.29 -18.75
N LEU A 8 -16.21 3.56 -18.74
CA LEU A 8 -16.92 4.16 -19.88
C LEU A 8 -16.50 5.62 -20.06
N ILE A 9 -16.55 6.41 -18.99
CA ILE A 9 -16.17 7.83 -19.00
C ILE A 9 -14.67 7.98 -19.28
N GLY A 10 -13.80 7.17 -18.67
CA GLY A 10 -12.35 7.27 -18.83
C GLY A 10 -11.84 7.07 -20.26
N SER A 11 -12.63 6.41 -21.13
CA SER A 11 -12.31 6.27 -22.55
C SER A 11 -12.60 7.54 -23.37
N ALA A 12 -13.60 8.32 -22.97
CA ALA A 12 -14.05 9.52 -23.67
C ALA A 12 -13.50 10.81 -23.03
N ALA A 13 -13.50 10.86 -21.71
CA ALA A 13 -13.10 11.98 -20.86
C ALA A 13 -12.22 11.53 -19.67
N PRO A 14 -10.89 11.43 -19.86
CA PRO A 14 -9.97 10.86 -18.86
C PRO A 14 -9.96 11.58 -17.50
N LEU A 15 -9.94 12.91 -17.46
CA LEU A 15 -9.88 13.68 -16.20
C LEU A 15 -11.14 13.48 -15.38
N VAL A 16 -12.31 13.56 -16.03
CA VAL A 16 -13.61 13.30 -15.39
C VAL A 16 -13.66 11.87 -14.86
N GLY A 17 -13.19 10.89 -15.65
CA GLY A 17 -13.13 9.48 -15.23
C GLY A 17 -12.18 9.25 -14.05
N THR A 18 -11.05 9.95 -13.97
CA THR A 18 -10.15 9.85 -12.81
C THR A 18 -10.77 10.40 -11.54
N LEU A 19 -11.45 11.55 -11.64
CA LEU A 19 -12.02 12.25 -10.48
C LEU A 19 -13.32 11.60 -10.00
N ILE A 20 -14.15 11.04 -10.90
CA ILE A 20 -15.41 10.36 -10.53
C ILE A 20 -15.17 9.09 -9.69
N GLY A 21 -14.01 8.45 -9.86
CA GLY A 21 -13.56 7.32 -9.05
C GLY A 21 -12.71 7.71 -7.84
N GLY A 22 -12.48 9.02 -7.64
CA GLY A 22 -11.70 9.59 -6.55
C GLY A 22 -12.58 10.15 -5.43
N PRO A 23 -11.97 10.69 -4.35
CA PRO A 23 -12.69 11.33 -3.26
C PRO A 23 -13.52 12.55 -3.71
N ALA A 24 -13.15 13.22 -4.80
CA ALA A 24 -13.97 14.27 -5.43
C ALA A 24 -15.12 13.73 -6.29
N GLY A 25 -15.31 12.41 -6.35
CA GLY A 25 -16.22 11.78 -7.30
C GLY A 25 -17.70 12.12 -7.10
N GLY A 26 -18.12 12.45 -5.88
CA GLY A 26 -19.48 12.95 -5.63
C GLY A 26 -19.74 14.34 -6.24
N ALA A 27 -18.74 15.23 -6.22
CA ALA A 27 -18.85 16.56 -6.80
C ALA A 27 -18.80 16.51 -8.34
N VAL A 28 -17.86 15.72 -8.89
CA VAL A 28 -17.73 15.53 -10.34
C VAL A 28 -18.91 14.73 -10.91
N GLY A 29 -19.44 13.77 -10.15
CA GLY A 29 -20.67 13.04 -10.50
C GLY A 29 -21.88 13.97 -10.65
N GLY A 30 -22.00 14.99 -9.79
CA GLY A 30 -23.05 16.00 -9.91
C GLY A 30 -22.94 16.89 -11.15
N LEU A 31 -21.72 17.27 -11.54
CA LEU A 31 -21.49 18.01 -12.79
C LEU A 31 -21.85 17.19 -14.02
N VAL A 32 -21.50 15.89 -13.99
CA VAL A 32 -21.84 14.94 -15.04
C VAL A 32 -23.35 14.71 -15.11
N ALA A 33 -24.02 14.51 -13.98
CA ALA A 33 -25.46 14.32 -13.90
C ALA A 33 -26.23 15.52 -14.46
N ASN A 34 -25.82 16.75 -14.11
CA ASN A 34 -26.40 17.97 -14.65
C ASN A 34 -26.19 18.14 -16.16
N ALA A 35 -25.01 17.77 -16.68
CA ALA A 35 -24.72 17.86 -18.11
C ALA A 35 -25.47 16.82 -18.95
N LEU A 36 -25.84 15.69 -18.33
CA LEU A 36 -26.60 14.61 -18.95
C LEU A 36 -28.11 14.68 -18.66
N ASP A 37 -28.55 15.64 -17.84
CA ASP A 37 -29.93 15.82 -17.38
C ASP A 37 -30.52 14.55 -16.72
N VAL A 38 -29.72 13.91 -15.88
CA VAL A 38 -30.10 12.68 -15.15
C VAL A 38 -29.90 12.84 -13.65
N GLU A 39 -30.48 11.90 -12.89
CA GLU A 39 -30.29 11.86 -11.45
C GLU A 39 -28.80 11.65 -11.11
N ASN A 40 -28.31 12.29 -10.05
CA ASN A 40 -26.93 12.15 -9.57
C ASN A 40 -26.74 10.82 -8.82
N THR A 41 -27.02 9.72 -9.51
CA THR A 41 -26.80 8.35 -9.06
C THR A 41 -25.91 7.64 -10.08
N PRO A 42 -24.95 6.80 -9.63
CA PRO A 42 -24.07 6.08 -10.53
C PRO A 42 -24.84 5.22 -11.54
N GLU A 43 -26.00 4.68 -11.15
CA GLU A 43 -26.85 3.84 -12.00
C GLU A 43 -27.54 4.65 -13.12
N ALA A 44 -28.06 5.84 -12.81
CA ALA A 44 -28.70 6.71 -13.80
C ALA A 44 -27.67 7.26 -14.81
N ILE A 45 -26.48 7.64 -14.33
CA ILE A 45 -25.37 8.09 -15.19
C ILE A 45 -24.87 6.93 -16.07
N GLU A 46 -24.73 5.71 -15.53
CA GLU A 46 -24.36 4.53 -16.33
C GLU A 46 -25.39 4.25 -17.43
N GLN A 47 -26.68 4.26 -17.11
CA GLN A 47 -27.74 4.05 -18.08
C GLN A 47 -27.78 5.14 -19.15
N ALA A 48 -27.59 6.40 -18.79
CA ALA A 48 -27.50 7.51 -19.74
C ALA A 48 -26.34 7.30 -20.72
N LEU A 49 -25.18 6.87 -20.22
CA LEU A 49 -23.99 6.65 -21.04
C LEU A 49 -24.09 5.41 -21.94
N VAL A 50 -24.84 4.40 -21.53
CA VAL A 50 -25.08 3.18 -22.33
C VAL A 50 -26.15 3.41 -23.39
N ASN A 51 -27.19 4.18 -23.07
CA ASN A 51 -28.34 4.41 -23.95
C ASN A 51 -28.12 5.56 -24.94
N ASP A 52 -27.28 6.54 -24.60
CA ASP A 52 -27.03 7.72 -25.44
C ASP A 52 -25.55 7.83 -25.80
N THR A 53 -25.25 7.70 -27.10
CA THR A 53 -23.88 7.87 -27.61
C THR A 53 -23.45 9.35 -27.63
N GLU A 54 -24.41 10.30 -27.66
CA GLU A 54 -24.13 11.74 -27.55
C GLU A 54 -23.71 12.14 -26.13
N ALA A 55 -24.10 11.38 -25.11
CA ALA A 55 -23.68 11.61 -23.72
C ALA A 55 -22.15 11.63 -23.58
N LEU A 56 -21.44 10.75 -24.31
CA LEU A 56 -19.97 10.73 -24.33
C LEU A 56 -19.36 11.98 -24.97
N PHE A 57 -20.04 12.55 -25.98
CA PHE A 57 -19.59 13.78 -26.62
C PHE A 57 -19.80 14.99 -25.70
N LYS A 58 -20.95 15.06 -25.02
CA LYS A 58 -21.24 16.08 -23.99
C LYS A 58 -20.23 16.04 -22.84
N LEU A 59 -19.86 14.83 -22.38
CA LEU A 59 -18.81 14.66 -21.37
C LEU A 59 -17.45 15.17 -21.83
N ARG A 60 -17.05 14.86 -23.06
CA ARG A 60 -15.78 15.35 -23.63
C ARG A 60 -15.80 16.87 -23.80
N GLN A 61 -16.95 17.46 -24.12
CA GLN A 61 -17.11 18.90 -24.20
C GLN A 61 -17.01 19.56 -22.82
N LEU A 62 -17.66 18.97 -21.80
CA LEU A 62 -17.57 19.42 -20.42
C LEU A 62 -16.15 19.34 -19.88
N GLU A 63 -15.43 18.26 -20.17
CA GLU A 63 -14.02 18.12 -19.80
C GLU A 63 -13.14 19.19 -20.47
N LYS A 64 -13.38 19.50 -21.74
CA LYS A 64 -12.65 20.57 -22.43
C LYS A 64 -12.95 21.96 -21.86
N GLU A 65 -14.21 22.21 -21.53
CA GLU A 65 -14.64 23.48 -20.95
C GLU A 65 -14.05 23.70 -19.56
N HIS A 66 -13.98 22.63 -18.76
CA HIS A 66 -13.50 22.68 -17.37
C HIS A 66 -12.09 22.09 -17.20
N GLU A 67 -11.31 21.97 -18.29
CA GLU A 67 -10.04 21.23 -18.28
C GLU A 67 -9.07 21.76 -17.22
N GLN A 68 -8.99 23.09 -17.09
CA GLN A 68 -8.10 23.73 -16.12
C GLN A 68 -8.53 23.47 -14.68
N GLU A 69 -9.83 23.47 -14.41
CA GLU A 69 -10.38 23.20 -13.08
C GLU A 69 -10.22 21.73 -12.70
N LEU A 70 -10.56 20.81 -13.62
CA LEU A 70 -10.38 19.38 -13.42
C LEU A 70 -8.90 19.01 -13.21
N LYS A 71 -7.97 19.66 -13.93
CA LYS A 71 -6.53 19.49 -13.69
C LYS A 71 -6.11 19.98 -12.31
N ARG A 72 -6.63 21.13 -11.84
CA ARG A 72 -6.36 21.63 -10.49
C ARG A 72 -6.85 20.66 -9.43
N LEU A 73 -8.09 20.18 -9.56
CA LEU A 73 -8.67 19.18 -8.66
C LEU A 73 -7.85 17.89 -8.64
N SER A 74 -7.40 17.40 -9.80
CA SER A 74 -6.56 16.20 -9.90
C SER A 74 -5.21 16.37 -9.19
N ILE A 75 -4.57 17.54 -9.34
CA ILE A 75 -3.31 17.87 -8.65
C ILE A 75 -3.54 17.96 -7.14
N GLU A 76 -4.65 18.55 -6.71
CA GLU A 76 -5.01 18.70 -5.30
C GLU A 76 -5.31 17.36 -4.63
N GLU A 77 -6.06 16.47 -5.29
CA GLU A 77 -6.25 15.09 -4.85
C GLU A 77 -4.90 14.35 -4.72
N GLY A 78 -4.03 14.50 -5.71
CA GLY A 78 -2.68 13.92 -5.68
C GLY A 78 -1.85 14.45 -4.51
N ARG A 79 -1.97 15.75 -4.20
CA ARG A 79 -1.29 16.40 -3.08
C ARG A 79 -1.82 15.89 -1.74
N LEU A 80 -3.15 15.83 -1.56
CA LEU A 80 -3.78 15.31 -0.34
C LEU A 80 -3.43 13.84 -0.11
N ALA A 81 -3.44 13.02 -1.16
CA ALA A 81 -3.03 11.62 -1.08
C ALA A 81 -1.55 11.47 -0.70
N LEU A 82 -0.69 12.35 -1.23
CA LEU A 82 0.73 12.39 -0.87
C LEU A 82 0.92 12.84 0.57
N GLU A 83 0.17 13.83 1.03
CA GLU A 83 0.21 14.35 2.39
C GLU A 83 -0.28 13.31 3.41
N ALA A 84 -1.39 12.62 3.12
CA ALA A 84 -1.87 11.50 3.92
C ALA A 84 -0.82 10.39 4.01
N LYS A 85 -0.16 10.04 2.89
CA LYS A 85 0.95 9.07 2.91
C LYS A 85 2.14 9.59 3.73
N ARG A 86 2.49 10.87 3.61
CA ARG A 86 3.57 11.49 4.39
C ARG A 86 3.26 11.49 5.88
N ALA A 87 2.03 11.82 6.28
CA ALA A 87 1.60 11.78 7.68
C ALA A 87 1.72 10.36 8.27
N ASN A 88 1.22 9.34 7.55
CA ASN A 88 1.37 7.94 7.95
C ASN A 88 2.86 7.51 8.04
N LEU A 89 3.69 7.97 7.10
CA LEU A 89 5.13 7.70 7.12
C LEU A 89 5.86 8.47 8.22
N ALA A 90 5.43 9.67 8.57
CA ALA A 90 5.99 10.46 9.65
C ALA A 90 5.65 9.84 11.00
N ASP A 91 4.41 9.38 11.19
CA ASP A 91 3.99 8.71 12.42
C ASP A 91 4.75 7.39 12.63
N THR A 92 4.89 6.57 11.59
CA THR A 92 5.70 5.34 11.64
C THR A 92 7.21 5.60 11.77
N GLN A 93 7.72 6.73 11.27
CA GLN A 93 9.12 7.12 11.47
C GLN A 93 9.37 7.67 12.86
N HIS A 94 8.47 8.48 13.42
CA HIS A 94 8.58 8.97 14.80
C HIS A 94 8.49 7.82 15.81
N ALA A 95 7.61 6.84 15.58
CA ALA A 95 7.58 5.61 16.39
C ALA A 95 8.89 4.82 16.30
N ARG A 96 9.57 4.84 15.14
CA ARG A 96 10.89 4.20 15.00
C ARG A 96 12.01 5.02 15.65
N GLU A 97 11.95 6.34 15.59
CA GLU A 97 12.96 7.23 16.16
C GLU A 97 12.96 7.25 17.68
N GLN A 98 11.79 7.23 18.32
CA GLN A 98 11.70 7.14 19.78
C GLN A 98 12.15 5.78 20.34
N HIS A 99 12.33 4.76 19.50
CA HIS A 99 12.78 3.42 19.90
C HIS A 99 14.16 3.02 19.35
N LYS A 100 14.92 3.95 18.74
CA LYS A 100 16.25 3.67 18.17
C LYS A 100 17.32 3.26 19.21
N ASP A 101 17.20 3.74 20.45
CA ASP A 101 18.24 3.53 21.49
C ASP A 101 17.85 2.55 22.59
N HIS A 102 16.75 1.81 22.42
CA HIS A 102 16.48 0.71 23.35
C HIS A 102 17.35 -0.49 22.99
N TRP A 103 18.16 -0.96 23.94
CA TRP A 103 18.96 -2.18 23.88
C TRP A 103 18.10 -3.46 23.87
N MET A 104 16.78 -3.35 24.08
CA MET A 104 15.87 -4.49 24.14
C MET A 104 15.79 -5.31 22.83
N PRO A 105 15.66 -4.72 21.62
CA PRO A 105 15.58 -5.51 20.39
C PRO A 105 16.87 -6.27 20.08
N SER A 106 18.05 -5.70 20.38
CA SER A 106 19.33 -6.38 20.21
C SER A 106 19.53 -7.49 21.25
N LEU A 107 19.12 -7.27 22.50
CA LEU A 107 19.10 -8.31 23.54
C LEU A 107 18.17 -9.47 23.16
N LEU A 108 16.94 -9.18 22.73
CA LEU A 108 15.97 -10.19 22.34
C LEU A 108 16.45 -11.01 21.14
N ALA A 109 17.09 -10.36 20.15
CA ALA A 109 17.70 -11.05 19.02
C ALA A 109 18.86 -11.96 19.47
N LEU A 110 19.74 -11.46 20.35
CA LEU A 110 20.85 -12.25 20.90
C LEU A 110 20.33 -13.45 21.71
N LEU A 111 19.28 -13.25 22.53
CA LEU A 111 18.65 -14.29 23.33
C LEU A 111 17.99 -15.35 22.44
N LEU A 112 17.27 -14.95 21.39
CA LEU A 112 16.71 -15.87 20.40
C LEU A 112 17.78 -16.69 19.69
N CYS A 113 18.87 -16.05 19.25
CA CYS A 113 20.02 -16.74 18.67
C CYS A 113 20.66 -17.73 19.67
N ALA A 114 20.82 -17.32 20.93
CA ALA A 114 21.36 -18.16 21.99
C ALA A 114 20.45 -19.35 22.31
N MET A 115 19.13 -19.17 22.28
CA MET A 115 18.17 -20.23 22.51
C MET A 115 18.19 -21.27 21.39
N VAL A 116 18.25 -20.84 20.13
CA VAL A 116 18.38 -21.74 18.98
C VAL A 116 19.72 -22.47 19.02
N ALA A 117 20.83 -21.76 19.25
CA ALA A 117 22.15 -22.36 19.39
C ALA A 117 22.23 -23.35 20.57
N GLY A 118 21.62 -23.01 21.70
CA GLY A 118 21.54 -23.86 22.90
C GLY A 118 20.73 -25.12 22.66
N MET A 119 19.62 -25.04 21.94
CA MET A 119 18.84 -26.22 21.53
C MET A 119 19.69 -27.17 20.67
N PHE A 120 20.43 -26.66 19.68
CA PHE A 120 21.32 -27.49 18.88
C PHE A 120 22.49 -28.06 19.71
N ALA A 121 23.11 -27.26 20.58
CA ALA A 121 24.16 -27.74 21.48
C ALA A 121 23.65 -28.88 22.37
N ALA A 122 22.45 -28.77 22.95
CA ALA A 122 21.82 -29.83 23.73
C ALA A 122 21.59 -31.11 22.91
N LEU A 123 21.32 -30.99 21.61
CA LEU A 123 21.15 -32.13 20.71
C LEU A 123 22.49 -32.80 20.32
N PHE A 124 23.58 -32.02 20.25
CA PHE A 124 24.93 -32.54 19.96
C PHE A 124 25.61 -33.18 21.17
N PHE A 125 25.38 -32.64 22.37
CA PHE A 125 26.03 -33.08 23.61
C PHE A 125 25.13 -33.93 24.52
N GLY A 126 23.83 -33.93 24.30
CA GLY A 126 22.89 -34.80 25.01
C GLY A 126 22.68 -36.12 24.28
N GLU A 127 22.39 -37.19 25.03
CA GLU A 127 21.92 -38.46 24.48
C GLU A 127 20.39 -38.48 24.51
N PRO A 128 19.68 -38.05 23.44
CA PRO A 128 18.24 -38.09 23.42
C PRO A 128 17.74 -39.53 23.44
N SER A 129 16.65 -39.79 24.16
CA SER A 129 16.04 -41.11 24.15
C SER A 129 15.56 -41.47 22.74
N LYS A 130 15.76 -42.73 22.34
CA LYS A 130 15.37 -43.22 21.00
C LYS A 130 13.88 -43.09 20.72
N GLU A 131 13.06 -43.04 21.78
CA GLU A 131 11.61 -42.88 21.72
C GLU A 131 11.20 -41.49 21.17
N TYR A 132 11.98 -40.45 21.45
CA TYR A 132 11.68 -39.07 21.01
C TYR A 132 12.59 -38.57 19.89
N ALA A 133 13.55 -39.37 19.42
CA ALA A 133 14.53 -38.96 18.41
C ALA A 133 13.90 -38.39 17.13
N GLN A 134 12.85 -39.04 16.60
CA GLN A 134 12.16 -38.57 15.40
C GLN A 134 11.45 -37.22 15.63
N VAL A 135 10.82 -37.04 16.80
CA VAL A 135 10.13 -35.80 17.17
C VAL A 135 11.13 -34.66 17.34
N LEU A 136 12.27 -34.93 17.99
CA LEU A 136 13.34 -33.96 18.19
C LEU A 136 13.97 -33.51 16.87
N ILE A 137 14.21 -34.42 15.93
CA ILE A 137 14.71 -34.09 14.58
C ILE A 137 13.70 -33.19 13.85
N MET A 138 12.41 -33.51 13.89
CA MET A 138 11.36 -32.72 13.22
C MET A 138 11.25 -31.30 13.80
N ILE A 139 11.26 -31.16 15.13
CA ILE A 139 11.24 -29.86 15.79
C ILE A 139 12.50 -29.06 15.47
N SER A 140 13.69 -29.69 15.52
CA SER A 140 14.95 -29.02 15.20
C SER A 140 14.98 -28.48 13.77
N GLY A 141 14.48 -29.25 12.79
CA GLY A 141 14.41 -28.83 11.39
C GLY A 141 13.44 -27.67 11.19
N THR A 142 12.29 -27.70 11.86
CA THR A 142 11.29 -26.62 11.82
C THR A 142 11.84 -25.33 12.43
N VAL A 143 12.51 -25.42 13.58
CA VAL A 143 13.16 -24.30 14.25
C VAL A 143 14.29 -23.72 13.37
N LEU A 144 15.11 -24.57 12.74
CA LEU A 144 16.16 -24.12 11.82
C LEU A 144 15.58 -23.37 10.62
N GLY A 145 14.50 -23.89 10.02
CA GLY A 145 13.82 -23.25 8.88
C GLY A 145 13.18 -21.90 9.25
N ALA A 146 12.51 -21.84 10.41
CA ALA A 146 11.95 -20.60 10.94
C ALA A 146 13.04 -19.57 11.25
N PHE A 147 14.16 -20.01 11.86
CA PHE A 147 15.31 -19.15 12.13
C PHE A 147 15.94 -18.61 10.84
N GLY A 148 16.15 -19.46 9.83
CA GLY A 148 16.67 -19.03 8.52
C GLY A 148 15.77 -18.01 7.84
N THR A 149 14.44 -18.18 7.93
CA THR A 149 13.45 -17.21 7.42
C THR A 149 13.55 -15.88 8.18
N GLY A 150 13.68 -15.93 9.50
CA GLY A 150 13.87 -14.74 10.35
C GLY A 150 15.16 -13.98 10.03
N VAL A 151 16.28 -14.69 9.85
CA VAL A 151 17.57 -14.09 9.45
C VAL A 151 17.47 -13.45 8.06
N ALA A 152 16.83 -14.12 7.10
CA ALA A 152 16.63 -13.57 5.76
C ALA A 152 15.79 -12.27 5.79
N PHE A 153 14.71 -12.24 6.59
CA PHE A 153 13.91 -11.04 6.81
C PHE A 153 14.72 -9.91 7.46
N TRP A 154 15.54 -10.23 8.46
CA TRP A 154 16.37 -9.25 9.15
C TRP A 154 17.46 -8.63 8.24
N LEU A 155 18.14 -9.46 7.44
CA LEU A 155 19.13 -9.01 6.46
C LEU A 155 18.48 -8.22 5.31
N GLY A 156 17.29 -8.63 4.86
CA GLY A 156 16.53 -7.94 3.82
C GLY A 156 16.02 -6.57 4.25
N SER A 157 15.44 -6.48 5.45
CA SER A 157 14.94 -5.22 6.02
C SER A 157 16.06 -4.22 6.32
N SER A 158 17.22 -4.70 6.79
CA SER A 158 18.42 -3.87 7.01
C SER A 158 18.95 -3.25 5.71
N LYS A 159 19.05 -4.03 4.63
CA LYS A 159 19.45 -3.52 3.30
C LYS A 159 18.47 -2.50 2.75
N GLY A 160 17.17 -2.76 2.85
CA GLY A 160 16.13 -1.84 2.39
C GLY A 160 16.14 -0.49 3.13
N SER A 161 16.51 -0.49 4.41
CA SER A 161 16.64 0.75 5.19
C SER A 161 17.86 1.58 4.78
N ALA A 162 19.00 0.94 4.49
CA ALA A 162 20.22 1.61 4.05
C ALA A 162 20.04 2.29 2.69
N ASP A 163 19.41 1.61 1.73
CA ASP A 163 19.14 2.17 0.40
C ASP A 163 18.16 3.35 0.43
N LYS A 164 17.15 3.29 1.30
CA LYS A 164 16.19 4.39 1.46
C LYS A 164 16.86 5.63 2.05
N SER A 165 17.75 5.48 3.04
CA SER A 165 18.52 6.57 3.63
C SER A 165 19.47 7.22 2.62
N LYS A 166 20.15 6.41 1.79
CA LYS A 166 21.05 6.91 0.74
C LYS A 166 20.32 7.73 -0.32
N LYS A 167 19.12 7.30 -0.75
CA LYS A 167 18.29 8.04 -1.72
C LYS A 167 17.77 9.38 -1.18
N LEU A 168 17.45 9.45 0.11
CA LEU A 168 17.01 10.69 0.76
C LEU A 168 18.15 11.72 0.85
N ASN A 169 19.38 11.27 1.14
CA ASN A 169 20.54 12.16 1.22
C ASN A 169 20.96 12.70 -0.16
N LEU A 170 20.78 11.93 -1.22
CA LEU A 170 21.07 12.35 -2.61
C LEU A 170 20.04 13.33 -3.20
N GLN A 171 18.85 13.46 -2.61
CA GLN A 171 17.82 14.42 -3.06
C GLN A 171 17.85 15.75 -2.28
N GLY A 172 18.66 15.83 -1.21
CA GLY A 172 18.73 16.98 -0.31
C GLY A 172 20.00 17.84 -0.43
N GLY A 173 20.87 17.56 -1.39
CA GLY A 173 22.07 18.36 -1.71
C GLY A 173 22.07 18.76 -3.17
#